data_AF-A0A8T0V8A5-F1
#
_entry.id   AF-A0A8T0V8A5-F1
#
_cell.length_a   1.000
_cell.length_b   1.000
_cell.length_c   1.000
_cell.angle_alpha   90.00
_cell.angle_beta   90.00
_cell.angle_gamma   90.00
#
_symmetry.space_group_name_H-M   'P 1'
#
loop_
_entity.id
_entity.type
_entity.pdbx_description
1 polymer ?
#
loop_
_entity_poly.entity_id
_entity_poly.type
_entity_poly.pdbx_seq_one_letter_code
_entity_poly.pdbx_strand_id
1 'polypeptide(L)'
;MALRCIGNLVLRNPQNLDSLAKKQVGEEPHVQPALNAILSIILRTSIAQEFVAADFVFKCFCEKNPNGQALLASTIAPHPNQGDTHRAASDMPFGSILLQALVSSDVNEDMEACCRASSVLSHIIKDNLQSKDRVLQIQLGTPAPSLGRTEPLLHRIVTCLSIAASADGENDQSSHLEESYIQPVILRLLIVWLVDCSNAVNCLLESAVHLNYIIELASSKRYTACVRGLAAVVLGACVLYNASREKGRDTFAVADAISQKIGLTTYFLRFDELRKSLAHPSSEQRHRKELSRSSANSMSDFQEIEEDATNKDDQHPVLSEIFDSQFVDFLNKFEADIRENIMDIFSRTKTATAVLPAELEQKNGEVDGEYIKRLKSFVEKQCNEMQDLLARNAMLAEEFVKTGGGSTADTSQKPSSGRERVQMEALRQELEGAKRQIESLKTEKSQIEAEANHQRNLALKMESDLKSLSDAYNSLEQANYRLDAEVSVMIQPYQMMTMKMKMRNSNIFDYYVVSMCNSPCWVKML
;
A
#
# COMPACT_ATOMS: atom_id res chain seq x y z
N MET A 1 -8.21 -21.16 17.56
CA MET A 1 -9.58 -21.56 17.99
C MET A 1 -10.27 -20.55 18.90
N ALA A 2 -9.69 -20.17 20.04
CA ALA A 2 -10.35 -19.26 21.00
C ALA A 2 -10.80 -17.91 20.40
N LEU A 3 -9.97 -17.26 19.58
CA LEU A 3 -10.33 -16.01 18.90
C LEU A 3 -11.53 -16.18 17.94
N ARG A 4 -11.62 -17.29 17.21
CA ARG A 4 -12.80 -17.60 16.37
C ARG A 4 -14.07 -17.77 17.22
N CYS A 5 -13.96 -18.39 18.39
CA CYS A 5 -15.08 -18.49 19.33
C CYS A 5 -15.51 -17.10 19.84
N ILE A 6 -14.56 -16.22 20.17
CA ILE A 6 -14.85 -14.83 20.56
C ILE A 6 -15.58 -14.11 19.43
N GLY A 7 -15.10 -14.21 18.18
CA GLY A 7 -15.76 -13.64 17.00
C GLY A 7 -17.21 -14.10 16.88
N ASN A 8 -17.45 -15.41 16.99
CA ASN A 8 -18.81 -15.97 16.94
C ASN A 8 -19.71 -15.52 18.11
N LEU A 9 -19.14 -15.28 19.30
CA LEU A 9 -19.90 -14.81 20.47
C LEU A 9 -20.30 -13.34 20.34
N VAL A 10 -19.46 -12.51 19.72
CA VAL A 10 -19.76 -11.07 19.55
C VAL A 10 -20.60 -10.79 18.31
N LEU A 11 -20.55 -11.66 17.29
CA LEU A 11 -21.27 -11.49 16.04
C LEU A 11 -22.76 -11.23 16.28
N ARG A 12 -23.23 -10.03 15.92
CA ARG A 12 -24.62 -9.57 16.02
C ARG A 12 -25.20 -9.60 17.44
N ASN A 13 -24.35 -9.55 18.47
CA ASN A 13 -24.78 -9.46 19.88
C ASN A 13 -24.29 -8.13 20.51
N PRO A 14 -25.15 -7.11 20.64
CA PRO A 14 -24.76 -5.79 21.17
C PRO A 14 -24.14 -5.82 22.57
N GLN A 15 -24.65 -6.66 23.48
CA GLN A 15 -24.13 -6.77 24.85
C GLN A 15 -22.71 -7.35 24.87
N ASN A 16 -22.45 -8.34 24.01
CA ASN A 16 -21.13 -8.95 23.89
C ASN A 16 -20.14 -8.01 23.19
N LEU A 17 -20.61 -7.20 22.22
CA LEU A 17 -19.81 -6.14 21.58
C LEU A 17 -19.36 -5.10 22.61
N ASP A 18 -20.28 -4.58 23.42
CA ASP A 18 -19.97 -3.63 24.49
C ASP A 18 -19.04 -4.23 25.55
N SER A 19 -19.25 -5.50 25.89
CA SER A 19 -18.40 -6.22 26.85
C SER A 19 -16.98 -6.39 26.32
N LEU A 20 -16.82 -6.72 25.03
CA LEU A 20 -15.51 -6.83 24.39
C LEU A 20 -14.81 -5.46 24.32
N ALA A 21 -15.54 -4.39 23.96
CA ALA A 21 -14.99 -3.04 23.85
C ALA A 21 -14.48 -2.49 25.20
N LYS A 22 -15.13 -2.85 26.31
CA LYS A 22 -14.76 -2.41 27.67
C LYS A 22 -13.74 -3.32 28.36
N LYS A 23 -13.48 -4.52 27.80
CA LYS A 23 -12.63 -5.52 28.46
C LYS A 23 -11.17 -5.06 28.45
N GLN A 24 -10.51 -5.23 29.59
CA GLN A 24 -9.07 -5.07 29.73
C GLN A 24 -8.39 -6.43 29.90
N VAL A 25 -7.17 -6.55 29.37
CA VAL A 25 -6.35 -7.77 29.34
C VAL A 25 -4.93 -7.41 29.78
N GLY A 26 -4.29 -8.31 30.54
CA GLY A 26 -2.95 -8.12 31.09
C GLY A 26 -2.97 -8.03 32.63
N GLU A 27 -1.79 -8.08 33.23
CA GLU A 27 -1.56 -7.88 34.65
C GLU A 27 -0.96 -6.48 34.88
N GLU A 28 -1.19 -5.87 36.03
CA GLU A 28 -0.57 -4.57 36.36
C GLU A 28 0.97 -4.70 36.36
N PRO A 29 1.71 -3.78 35.71
CA PRO A 29 1.28 -2.48 35.14
C PRO A 29 0.89 -2.51 33.65
N HIS A 30 0.85 -3.67 32.99
CA HIS A 30 0.68 -3.84 31.54
C HIS A 30 -0.77 -4.11 31.10
N VAL A 31 -1.74 -3.50 31.78
CA VAL A 31 -3.16 -3.63 31.44
C VAL A 31 -3.47 -2.84 30.17
N GLN A 32 -4.06 -3.49 29.16
CA GLN A 32 -4.46 -2.85 27.90
C GLN A 32 -5.89 -3.24 27.47
N PRO A 33 -6.58 -2.43 26.65
CA PRO A 33 -7.86 -2.81 26.07
C PRO A 33 -7.77 -4.11 25.25
N ALA A 34 -8.79 -4.96 25.32
CA ALA A 34 -8.82 -6.23 24.60
C ALA A 34 -8.66 -6.04 23.08
N LEU A 35 -9.27 -5.00 22.51
CA LEU A 35 -9.14 -4.68 21.09
C LEU A 35 -7.70 -4.27 20.71
N ASN A 36 -6.97 -3.57 21.59
CA ASN A 36 -5.55 -3.25 21.37
C ASN A 36 -4.68 -4.51 21.43
N ALA A 37 -4.98 -5.44 22.35
CA ALA A 37 -4.28 -6.72 22.44
C ALA A 37 -4.49 -7.56 21.18
N ILE A 38 -5.74 -7.64 20.68
CA ILE A 38 -6.06 -8.38 19.43
C ILE A 38 -5.41 -7.70 18.22
N LEU A 39 -5.42 -6.37 18.13
CA LEU A 39 -4.70 -5.65 17.08
C LEU A 39 -3.19 -5.95 17.13
N SER A 40 -2.59 -5.95 18.32
CA SER A 40 -1.17 -6.29 18.48
C SER A 40 -0.84 -7.71 18.02
N ILE A 41 -1.75 -8.67 18.24
CA ILE A 41 -1.63 -10.04 17.70
C ILE A 41 -1.65 -10.00 16.16
N ILE A 42 -2.61 -9.31 15.55
CA ILE A 42 -2.71 -9.16 14.10
C ILE A 42 -1.41 -8.61 13.51
N LEU A 43 -0.87 -7.55 14.11
CA LEU A 43 0.29 -6.85 13.57
C LEU A 43 1.62 -7.59 13.78
N ARG A 44 1.72 -8.50 14.76
CA ARG A 44 3.00 -9.12 15.17
C ARG A 44 3.08 -10.63 15.01
N THR A 45 1.96 -11.33 14.78
CA THR A 45 2.00 -12.79 14.67
C THR A 45 2.82 -13.24 13.45
N SER A 46 3.55 -14.35 13.55
CA SER A 46 4.14 -15.02 12.38
C SER A 46 3.23 -16.12 11.83
N ILE A 47 2.08 -16.37 12.49
CA ILE A 47 1.19 -17.50 12.19
C ILE A 47 -0.05 -16.99 11.45
N ALA A 48 -0.18 -17.38 10.18
CA ALA A 48 -1.32 -17.01 9.32
C ALA A 48 -2.70 -17.34 9.95
N GLN A 49 -2.81 -18.47 10.65
CA GLN A 49 -4.06 -18.86 11.32
C GLN A 49 -4.42 -17.94 12.50
N GLU A 50 -3.43 -17.41 13.22
CA GLU A 50 -3.67 -16.44 14.29
C GLU A 50 -4.12 -15.11 13.71
N PHE A 51 -3.50 -14.67 12.61
CA PHE A 51 -3.92 -13.49 11.88
C PHE A 51 -5.38 -13.62 11.43
N VAL A 52 -5.73 -14.68 10.71
CA VAL A 52 -7.10 -14.92 10.23
C VAL A 52 -8.10 -14.98 11.40
N ALA A 53 -7.74 -15.67 12.49
CA ALA A 53 -8.63 -15.78 13.64
C ALA A 53 -8.83 -14.46 14.38
N ALA A 54 -7.80 -13.62 14.47
CA ALA A 54 -7.87 -12.30 15.09
C ALA A 54 -8.60 -11.28 14.18
N ASP A 55 -8.34 -11.30 12.88
CA ASP A 55 -9.05 -10.50 11.87
C ASP A 55 -10.55 -10.81 11.87
N PHE A 56 -10.91 -12.09 12.02
CA PHE A 56 -12.29 -12.53 12.16
C PHE A 56 -13.00 -11.89 13.37
N VAL A 57 -12.29 -11.61 14.47
CA VAL A 57 -12.87 -10.88 15.61
C VAL A 57 -13.22 -9.45 15.22
N PHE A 58 -12.33 -8.74 14.49
CA PHE A 58 -12.63 -7.39 14.00
C PHE A 58 -13.77 -7.38 12.98
N LYS A 59 -13.79 -8.36 12.07
CA LYS A 59 -14.91 -8.56 11.15
C LYS A 59 -16.23 -8.67 11.91
N CYS A 60 -16.31 -9.56 12.91
CA CYS A 60 -17.51 -9.75 13.71
C CYS A 60 -17.85 -8.55 14.60
N PHE A 61 -16.84 -7.84 15.10
CA PHE A 61 -17.02 -6.64 15.93
C PHE A 61 -17.59 -5.47 15.12
N CYS A 62 -17.14 -5.29 13.88
CA CYS A 62 -17.55 -4.19 13.01
C CYS A 62 -18.82 -4.50 12.20
N GLU A 63 -19.11 -5.76 11.89
CA GLU A 63 -20.28 -6.15 11.10
C GLU A 63 -21.58 -5.67 11.77
N LYS A 64 -22.33 -4.80 11.07
CA LYS A 64 -23.58 -4.17 11.55
C LYS A 64 -23.41 -3.40 12.88
N ASN A 65 -22.22 -2.86 13.13
CA ASN A 65 -21.91 -2.08 14.33
C ASN A 65 -21.31 -0.70 13.97
N PRO A 66 -22.11 0.25 13.45
CA PRO A 66 -21.62 1.55 13.01
C PRO A 66 -21.03 2.38 14.17
N ASN A 67 -21.53 2.21 15.40
CA ASN A 67 -21.02 2.90 16.57
C ASN A 67 -19.62 2.39 16.96
N GLY A 68 -19.40 1.07 16.94
CA GLY A 68 -18.08 0.48 17.18
C GLY A 68 -17.07 0.87 16.10
N GLN A 69 -17.49 0.88 14.83
CA GLN A 69 -16.68 1.37 13.73
C GLN A 69 -16.31 2.86 13.90
N ALA A 70 -17.27 3.72 14.23
CA ALA A 70 -17.03 5.14 14.48
C ALA A 70 -16.11 5.36 15.69
N LEU A 71 -16.25 4.55 16.76
CA LEU A 71 -15.37 4.57 17.92
C LEU A 71 -13.92 4.26 17.49
N LEU A 72 -13.69 3.18 16.75
CA LEU A 72 -12.35 2.82 16.28
C LEU A 72 -11.78 3.88 15.34
N ALA A 73 -12.56 4.31 14.34
CA ALA A 73 -12.17 5.38 13.42
C ALA A 73 -11.86 6.70 14.15
N SER A 74 -12.52 6.96 15.28
CA SER A 74 -12.28 8.18 16.07
C SER A 74 -10.88 8.26 16.67
N THR A 75 -10.29 7.11 16.95
CA THR A 75 -8.95 6.98 17.53
C THR A 75 -7.83 7.06 16.49
N ILE A 76 -8.16 7.00 15.19
CA ILE A 76 -7.18 7.11 14.11
C ILE A 76 -6.86 8.59 13.91
N ALA A 77 -5.81 9.05 14.56
CA ALA A 77 -5.31 10.41 14.46
C ALA A 77 -3.78 10.41 14.27
N PRO A 78 -3.24 11.29 13.42
CA PRO A 78 -1.79 11.47 13.30
C PRO A 78 -1.26 12.00 14.64
N HIS A 79 -0.39 11.21 15.28
CA HIS A 79 0.19 11.59 16.58
C HIS A 79 1.33 12.62 16.37
N PRO A 80 1.41 13.69 17.19
CA PRO A 80 2.37 14.78 16.98
C PRO A 80 3.86 14.40 17.18
N ASN A 81 4.17 13.25 17.80
CA ASN A 81 5.54 12.78 18.00
C ASN A 81 5.75 11.43 17.28
N GLN A 82 5.93 11.46 15.96
CA GLN A 82 6.39 10.29 15.18
C GLN A 82 7.91 10.04 15.31
N GLY A 83 8.64 10.87 16.08
CA GLY A 83 10.10 10.81 16.23
C GLY A 83 10.65 10.11 17.47
N ASP A 84 9.81 9.73 18.45
CA ASP A 84 10.27 9.09 19.69
C ASP A 84 10.08 7.57 19.63
N THR A 85 11.07 6.86 19.10
CA THR A 85 11.14 5.38 19.03
C THR A 85 11.14 4.68 20.41
N HIS A 86 11.06 5.44 21.51
CA HIS A 86 11.18 4.94 22.89
C HIS A 86 9.88 4.97 23.71
N ARG A 87 8.72 5.33 23.13
CA ARG A 87 7.44 5.24 23.86
C ARG A 87 6.90 3.81 23.85
N ALA A 88 6.65 3.25 25.05
CA ALA A 88 6.05 1.93 25.19
C ALA A 88 4.70 1.87 24.44
N ALA A 89 4.54 0.86 23.58
CA ALA A 89 3.33 0.65 22.77
C ALA A 89 2.05 0.45 23.62
N SER A 90 2.17 0.24 24.94
CA SER A 90 1.04 0.06 25.86
C SER A 90 0.15 1.29 26.01
N ASP A 91 0.71 2.50 25.83
CA ASP A 91 0.00 3.75 26.12
C ASP A 91 -0.62 4.40 24.86
N MET A 92 -0.43 3.78 23.69
CA MET A 92 -0.95 4.33 22.44
C MET A 92 -2.42 3.94 22.22
N PRO A 93 -3.26 4.89 21.76
CA PRO A 93 -4.63 4.57 21.40
C PRO A 93 -4.65 3.64 20.17
N PHE A 94 -5.73 2.85 20.07
CA PHE A 94 -5.95 1.86 19.01
C PHE A 94 -5.55 2.38 17.62
N GLY A 95 -6.13 3.51 17.22
CA GLY A 95 -5.95 4.04 15.88
C GLY A 95 -4.56 4.61 15.60
N SER A 96 -3.77 4.96 16.62
CA SER A 96 -2.37 5.35 16.42
C SER A 96 -1.48 4.15 16.17
N ILE A 97 -1.73 3.02 16.84
CA ILE A 97 -1.05 1.74 16.54
C ILE A 97 -1.39 1.29 15.12
N LEU A 98 -2.67 1.37 14.73
CA LEU A 98 -3.12 1.04 13.39
C LEU A 98 -2.50 1.95 12.32
N LEU A 99 -2.52 3.27 12.54
CA LEU A 99 -1.96 4.24 11.60
C LEU A 99 -0.44 4.09 11.46
N GLN A 100 0.27 3.82 12.56
CA GLN A 100 1.70 3.53 12.51
C GLN A 100 1.96 2.32 11.62
N ALA A 101 1.25 1.20 11.82
CA ALA A 101 1.42 0.01 10.99
C ALA A 101 1.08 0.24 9.49
N LEU A 102 0.12 1.11 9.18
CA LEU A 102 -0.20 1.49 7.79
C LEU A 102 0.90 2.33 7.13
N VAL A 103 1.63 3.13 7.92
CA VAL A 103 2.61 4.12 7.40
C VAL A 103 4.06 3.64 7.50
N SER A 104 4.38 2.73 8.42
CA SER A 104 5.75 2.26 8.75
C SER A 104 6.53 1.57 7.63
N SER A 105 5.95 1.39 6.43
CA SER A 105 6.61 0.74 5.29
C SER A 105 7.82 1.51 4.71
N ASP A 106 8.18 2.68 5.23
CA ASP A 106 9.30 3.49 4.73
C ASP A 106 10.68 3.09 5.28
N VAL A 107 10.75 2.37 6.40
CA VAL A 107 12.02 2.23 7.15
C VAL A 107 12.46 0.79 7.37
N ASN A 108 11.52 -0.14 7.55
CA ASN A 108 11.79 -1.57 7.72
C ASN A 108 10.78 -2.36 6.87
N GLU A 109 11.24 -3.43 6.25
CA GLU A 109 10.58 -4.31 5.25
C GLU A 109 9.25 -4.98 5.69
N ASP A 110 8.55 -4.48 6.72
CA ASP A 110 7.32 -5.04 7.29
C ASP A 110 6.07 -4.66 6.47
N MET A 111 6.08 -4.95 5.15
CA MET A 111 4.90 -4.79 4.29
C MET A 111 3.71 -5.66 4.77
N GLU A 112 4.02 -6.75 5.46
CA GLU A 112 3.01 -7.63 6.06
C GLU A 112 2.20 -6.92 7.16
N ALA A 113 2.82 -6.09 7.99
CA ALA A 113 2.11 -5.31 9.00
C ALA A 113 1.14 -4.30 8.36
N CYS A 114 1.56 -3.64 7.26
CA CYS A 114 0.71 -2.73 6.49
C CYS A 114 -0.48 -3.46 5.85
N CYS A 115 -0.25 -4.64 5.26
CA CYS A 115 -1.30 -5.51 4.72
C CYS A 115 -2.34 -5.88 5.80
N ARG A 116 -1.88 -6.36 6.95
CA ARG A 116 -2.77 -6.80 8.03
C ARG A 116 -3.53 -5.64 8.67
N ALA A 117 -2.87 -4.49 8.82
CA ALA A 117 -3.54 -3.25 9.22
C ALA A 117 -4.60 -2.82 8.20
N SER A 118 -4.33 -3.00 6.90
CA SER A 118 -5.29 -2.71 5.82
C SER A 118 -6.54 -3.58 5.92
N SER A 119 -6.38 -4.85 6.30
CA SER A 119 -7.52 -5.75 6.57
C SER A 119 -8.40 -5.22 7.71
N VAL A 120 -7.80 -4.83 8.84
CA VAL A 120 -8.54 -4.24 9.97
C VAL A 120 -9.26 -2.95 9.57
N LEU A 121 -8.57 -2.07 8.85
CA LEU A 121 -9.15 -0.81 8.37
C LEU A 121 -10.35 -1.08 7.44
N SER A 122 -10.28 -2.11 6.60
CA SER A 122 -11.39 -2.47 5.71
C SER A 122 -12.67 -2.79 6.48
N HIS A 123 -12.57 -3.48 7.63
CA HIS A 123 -13.71 -3.75 8.50
C HIS A 123 -14.25 -2.49 9.20
N ILE A 124 -13.36 -1.56 9.58
CA ILE A 124 -13.74 -0.30 10.26
C ILE A 124 -14.57 0.60 9.33
N ILE A 125 -14.23 0.66 8.04
CA ILE A 125 -14.86 1.58 7.09
C ILE A 125 -15.98 0.94 6.26
N LYS A 126 -16.13 -0.40 6.31
CA LYS A 126 -17.15 -1.13 5.55
C LYS A 126 -18.56 -0.64 5.90
N ASP A 127 -19.35 -0.34 4.87
CA ASP A 127 -20.75 0.12 4.96
C ASP A 127 -20.97 1.34 5.89
N ASN A 128 -19.93 2.14 6.13
CA ASN A 128 -19.96 3.28 7.03
C ASN A 128 -19.31 4.53 6.42
N LEU A 129 -20.13 5.37 5.81
CA LEU A 129 -19.68 6.59 5.12
C LEU A 129 -18.99 7.59 6.06
N GLN A 130 -19.46 7.73 7.30
CA GLN A 130 -18.84 8.63 8.29
C GLN A 130 -17.42 8.20 8.63
N SER A 131 -17.21 6.90 8.83
CA SER A 131 -15.86 6.35 9.04
C SER A 131 -14.98 6.52 7.80
N LYS A 132 -15.51 6.30 6.59
CA LYS A 132 -14.78 6.52 5.33
C LYS A 132 -14.30 7.95 5.18
N ASP A 133 -15.20 8.93 5.35
CA ASP A 133 -14.87 10.36 5.24
C ASP A 133 -13.89 10.80 6.33
N ARG A 134 -14.06 10.31 7.57
CA ARG A 134 -13.15 10.63 8.66
C ARG A 134 -11.74 10.13 8.40
N VAL A 135 -11.60 8.87 7.98
CA VAL A 135 -10.28 8.30 7.66
C VAL A 135 -9.67 8.99 6.44
N LEU A 136 -10.49 9.41 5.47
CA LEU A 136 -10.03 10.16 4.30
C LEU A 136 -9.45 11.54 4.65
N GLN A 137 -9.95 12.19 5.71
CA GLN A 137 -9.45 13.47 6.21
C GLN A 137 -8.08 13.36 6.91
N ILE A 138 -7.57 12.15 7.12
CA ILE A 138 -6.25 11.95 7.74
C ILE A 138 -5.18 12.35 6.74
N GLN A 139 -4.46 13.40 7.13
CA GLN A 139 -3.33 13.94 6.42
C GLN A 139 -2.04 13.52 7.13
N LEU A 140 -1.15 12.85 6.41
CA LEU A 140 0.16 12.44 6.90
C LEU A 140 1.16 13.56 6.67
N GLY A 141 1.92 13.91 7.71
CA GLY A 141 3.01 14.86 7.62
C GLY A 141 4.24 14.18 7.01
N THR A 142 4.87 14.80 6.02
CA THR A 142 6.17 14.33 5.50
C THR A 142 7.25 14.42 6.58
N PRO A 143 8.24 13.49 6.62
CA PRO A 143 9.35 13.52 7.58
C PRO A 143 10.21 14.80 7.56
N ALA A 144 10.08 15.62 6.52
CA ALA A 144 10.62 16.97 6.46
C ALA A 144 9.49 18.00 6.69
N PRO A 145 9.40 18.62 7.88
CA PRO A 145 8.36 19.59 8.21
C PRO A 145 8.45 20.92 7.42
N SER A 146 9.44 21.10 6.54
CA SER A 146 9.69 22.35 5.81
C SER A 146 8.93 22.50 4.48
N LEU A 147 8.26 21.46 3.96
CA LEU A 147 7.55 21.55 2.67
C LEU A 147 6.03 21.66 2.75
N GLY A 148 5.43 21.59 3.93
CA GLY A 148 3.99 21.84 4.14
C GLY A 148 3.01 20.96 3.33
N ARG A 149 3.49 19.93 2.63
CA ARG A 149 2.65 19.10 1.76
C ARG A 149 2.19 17.89 2.54
N THR A 150 0.94 17.95 2.98
CA THR A 150 0.24 16.83 3.59
C THR A 150 -0.13 15.81 2.51
N GLU A 151 0.15 14.53 2.76
CA GLU A 151 -0.26 13.42 1.89
C GLU A 151 -1.51 12.75 2.49
N PRO A 152 -2.61 12.61 1.73
CA PRO A 152 -3.78 11.85 2.18
C PRO A 152 -3.41 10.39 2.46
N LEU A 153 -3.96 9.81 3.54
CA LEU A 153 -3.73 8.39 3.86
C LEU A 153 -4.04 7.46 2.68
N LEU A 154 -5.05 7.77 1.88
CA LEU A 154 -5.41 6.98 0.69
C LEU A 154 -4.25 6.90 -0.32
N HIS A 155 -3.55 8.02 -0.58
CA HIS A 155 -2.40 8.07 -1.49
C HIS A 155 -1.27 7.21 -0.94
N ARG A 156 -1.03 7.31 0.37
CA ARG A 156 -0.03 6.48 1.06
C ARG A 156 -0.31 4.99 0.91
N ILE A 157 -1.56 4.55 1.05
CA ILE A 157 -1.95 3.14 0.85
C ILE A 157 -1.67 2.67 -0.58
N VAL A 158 -1.94 3.52 -1.59
CA VAL A 158 -1.61 3.20 -2.98
C VAL A 158 -0.09 3.15 -3.20
N THR A 159 0.67 4.01 -2.52
CA THR A 159 2.14 3.94 -2.52
C THR A 159 2.63 2.64 -1.89
N CYS A 160 2.06 2.20 -0.76
CA CYS A 160 2.36 0.90 -0.15
C CYS A 160 2.07 -0.27 -1.11
N LEU A 161 0.96 -0.22 -1.85
CA LEU A 161 0.65 -1.19 -2.90
C LEU A 161 1.74 -1.23 -3.99
N SER A 162 2.26 -0.06 -4.40
CA SER A 162 3.36 0.03 -5.39
C SER A 162 4.70 -0.52 -4.89
N ILE A 163 5.01 -0.32 -3.61
CA ILE A 163 6.21 -0.88 -2.99
C ILE A 163 6.07 -2.40 -2.87
N ALA A 164 4.90 -2.91 -2.45
CA ALA A 164 4.62 -4.34 -2.37
C ALA A 164 4.74 -5.04 -3.74
N ALA A 165 4.38 -4.36 -4.82
CA ALA A 165 4.54 -4.88 -6.18
C ALA A 165 5.99 -4.88 -6.69
N SER A 166 6.88 -4.10 -6.07
CA SER A 166 8.30 -3.99 -6.46
C SER A 166 9.19 -4.99 -5.72
N ALA A 167 8.85 -5.33 -4.47
CA ALA A 167 9.59 -6.29 -3.64
C ALA A 167 9.55 -7.73 -4.17
N ASP A 168 8.51 -8.09 -4.95
CA ASP A 168 8.39 -9.42 -5.58
C ASP A 168 9.37 -9.63 -6.76
N GLY A 169 10.14 -8.61 -7.16
CA GLY A 169 10.99 -8.62 -8.36
C GLY A 169 12.47 -9.00 -8.16
N GLU A 170 12.99 -9.08 -6.93
CA GLU A 170 14.43 -9.22 -6.68
C GLU A 170 14.90 -10.63 -6.27
N ASN A 171 14.00 -11.54 -5.87
CA ASN A 171 14.34 -12.91 -5.46
C ASN A 171 14.18 -13.92 -6.60
N ASP A 172 14.98 -13.75 -7.65
CA ASP A 172 15.16 -14.75 -8.69
C ASP A 172 16.13 -15.84 -8.19
N GLN A 173 15.59 -16.88 -7.53
CA GLN A 173 15.94 -18.29 -7.66
C GLN A 173 15.48 -19.10 -6.44
N SER A 174 14.69 -20.15 -6.71
CA SER A 174 14.38 -21.29 -5.82
C SER A 174 13.36 -21.08 -4.69
N SER A 175 12.09 -21.01 -5.04
CA SER A 175 10.99 -21.76 -4.40
C SER A 175 9.71 -21.49 -5.19
N HIS A 176 8.78 -22.44 -5.16
CA HIS A 176 7.47 -22.28 -5.79
C HIS A 176 6.86 -20.93 -5.40
N LEU A 177 6.32 -20.17 -6.37
CA LEU A 177 5.61 -18.91 -6.12
C LEU A 177 4.52 -19.14 -5.06
N GLU A 178 4.81 -18.84 -3.80
CA GLU A 178 3.76 -18.58 -2.83
C GLU A 178 3.10 -17.28 -3.28
N GLU A 179 1.89 -17.38 -3.83
CA GLU A 179 1.12 -16.20 -4.21
C GLU A 179 0.96 -15.28 -3.00
N SER A 180 1.63 -14.14 -3.03
CA SER A 180 1.55 -13.14 -1.95
C SER A 180 0.11 -12.67 -1.76
N TYR A 181 -0.37 -12.73 -0.52
CA TYR A 181 -1.70 -12.25 -0.15
C TYR A 181 -1.73 -10.73 0.12
N ILE A 182 -0.57 -10.07 0.09
CA ILE A 182 -0.40 -8.65 0.44
C ILE A 182 -1.17 -7.74 -0.50
N GLN A 183 -0.90 -7.81 -1.81
CA GLN A 183 -1.55 -6.91 -2.77
C GLN A 183 -3.08 -7.13 -2.83
N PRO A 184 -3.61 -8.38 -2.82
CA PRO A 184 -5.05 -8.61 -2.75
C PRO A 184 -5.74 -7.97 -1.54
N VAL A 185 -5.14 -8.03 -0.34
CA VAL A 185 -5.73 -7.44 0.88
C VAL A 185 -5.78 -5.91 0.80
N ILE A 186 -4.73 -5.27 0.30
CA ILE A 186 -4.71 -3.82 0.10
C ILE A 186 -5.73 -3.41 -0.96
N LEU A 187 -5.85 -4.16 -2.07
CA LEU A 187 -6.86 -3.91 -3.09
C LEU A 187 -8.28 -4.09 -2.55
N ARG A 188 -8.52 -5.08 -1.68
CA ARG A 188 -9.81 -5.24 -0.97
C ARG A 188 -10.15 -4.00 -0.15
N LEU A 189 -9.19 -3.45 0.60
CA LEU A 189 -9.38 -2.19 1.33
C LEU A 189 -9.79 -1.06 0.37
N LEU A 190 -9.09 -0.88 -0.75
CA LEU A 190 -9.41 0.14 -1.74
C LEU A 190 -10.82 -0.02 -2.31
N ILE A 191 -11.23 -1.24 -2.67
CA ILE A 191 -12.60 -1.53 -3.14
C ILE A 191 -13.61 -1.12 -2.07
N VAL A 192 -13.43 -1.58 -0.83
CA VAL A 192 -14.35 -1.27 0.27
C VAL A 192 -14.41 0.24 0.54
N TRP A 193 -13.29 0.96 0.41
CA TRP A 193 -13.24 2.41 0.63
C TRP A 193 -13.98 3.19 -0.46
N LEU A 194 -13.76 2.84 -1.73
CA LEU A 194 -14.29 3.58 -2.89
C LEU A 194 -15.79 3.35 -3.14
N VAL A 195 -16.29 2.15 -2.83
CA VAL A 195 -17.72 1.82 -2.99
C VAL A 195 -18.58 2.78 -2.18
N ASP A 196 -19.61 3.36 -2.79
CA ASP A 196 -20.53 4.34 -2.19
C ASP A 196 -19.83 5.59 -1.57
N CYS A 197 -18.60 5.92 -2.00
CA CYS A 197 -17.84 7.06 -1.47
C CYS A 197 -17.17 7.87 -2.58
N SER A 198 -17.88 8.88 -3.10
CA SER A 198 -17.38 9.76 -4.15
C SER A 198 -16.16 10.58 -3.71
N ASN A 199 -16.05 10.93 -2.43
CA ASN A 199 -14.90 11.67 -1.90
C ASN A 199 -13.62 10.86 -2.00
N ALA A 200 -13.67 9.56 -1.69
CA ALA A 200 -12.52 8.67 -1.81
C ALA A 200 -12.12 8.47 -3.28
N VAL A 201 -13.11 8.31 -4.18
CA VAL A 201 -12.85 8.27 -5.63
C VAL A 201 -12.17 9.56 -6.11
N ASN A 202 -12.70 10.72 -5.73
CA ASN A 202 -12.13 12.01 -6.10
C ASN A 202 -10.69 12.14 -5.59
N CYS A 203 -10.43 11.75 -4.35
CA CYS A 203 -9.09 11.74 -3.77
C CYS A 203 -8.14 10.83 -4.54
N LEU A 204 -8.53 9.60 -4.88
CA LEU A 204 -7.69 8.70 -5.68
C LEU A 204 -7.38 9.29 -7.06
N LEU A 205 -8.39 9.86 -7.71
CA LEU A 205 -8.27 10.48 -9.03
C LEU A 205 -7.49 11.81 -8.99
N GLU A 206 -7.19 12.38 -7.81
CA GLU A 206 -6.33 13.57 -7.69
C GLU A 206 -4.90 13.35 -8.15
N SER A 207 -4.42 12.11 -8.06
CA SER A 207 -3.10 11.73 -8.54
C SER A 207 -3.22 10.89 -9.80
N ALA A 208 -2.84 11.47 -10.94
CA ALA A 208 -2.75 10.74 -12.20
C ALA A 208 -1.75 9.56 -12.11
N VAL A 209 -0.75 9.65 -11.23
CA VAL A 209 0.23 8.58 -10.99
C VAL A 209 -0.47 7.35 -10.40
N HIS A 210 -1.31 7.53 -9.38
CA HIS A 210 -2.04 6.43 -8.75
C HIS A 210 -3.04 5.77 -9.72
N LEU A 211 -3.78 6.57 -10.51
CA LEU A 211 -4.68 6.01 -11.52
C LEU A 211 -3.91 5.19 -12.57
N ASN A 212 -2.80 5.72 -13.09
CA ASN A 212 -1.99 5.02 -14.09
C ASN A 212 -1.39 3.73 -13.55
N TYR A 213 -0.96 3.74 -12.29
CA TYR A 213 -0.43 2.55 -11.61
C TYR A 213 -1.51 1.46 -11.46
N ILE A 214 -2.74 1.80 -11.07
CA ILE A 214 -3.84 0.81 -10.99
C ILE A 214 -4.20 0.26 -12.38
N ILE A 215 -4.15 1.08 -13.42
CA ILE A 215 -4.31 0.63 -14.81
C ILE A 215 -3.20 -0.35 -15.20
N GLU A 216 -1.96 -0.09 -14.83
CA GLU A 216 -0.83 -1.00 -15.05
C GLU A 216 -1.04 -2.33 -14.31
N LEU A 217 -1.48 -2.30 -13.05
CA LEU A 217 -1.80 -3.50 -12.27
C LEU A 217 -2.84 -4.37 -12.98
N ALA A 218 -3.88 -3.78 -13.57
CA ALA A 218 -4.93 -4.54 -14.28
C ALA A 218 -4.48 -5.04 -15.67
N SER A 219 -3.55 -4.33 -16.32
CA SER A 219 -3.09 -4.63 -17.68
C SER A 219 -1.95 -5.65 -17.72
N SER A 220 -0.97 -5.48 -16.84
CA SER A 220 0.31 -6.21 -16.86
C SER A 220 0.14 -7.68 -16.50
N LYS A 221 0.63 -8.57 -17.38
CA LYS A 221 0.64 -10.02 -17.15
C LYS A 221 1.61 -10.46 -16.05
N ARG A 222 2.42 -9.55 -15.51
CA ARG A 222 3.35 -9.84 -14.40
C ARG A 222 2.63 -10.16 -13.10
N TYR A 223 1.40 -9.67 -12.93
CA TYR A 223 0.62 -9.86 -11.71
C TYR A 223 -0.32 -11.06 -11.81
N THR A 224 -0.64 -11.65 -10.64
CA THR A 224 -1.58 -12.77 -10.53
C THR A 224 -2.96 -12.40 -11.07
N ALA A 225 -3.75 -13.41 -11.45
CA ALA A 225 -5.13 -13.21 -11.91
C ALA A 225 -5.99 -12.47 -10.86
N CYS A 226 -5.79 -12.81 -9.59
CA CYS A 226 -6.46 -12.17 -8.45
C CYS A 226 -6.13 -10.66 -8.37
N VAL A 227 -4.86 -10.28 -8.42
CA VAL A 227 -4.42 -8.87 -8.37
C VAL A 227 -4.95 -8.07 -9.56
N ARG A 228 -4.81 -8.61 -10.78
CA ARG A 228 -5.34 -7.97 -12.00
C ARG A 228 -6.85 -7.75 -11.93
N GLY A 229 -7.57 -8.76 -11.46
CA GLY A 229 -9.01 -8.74 -11.26
C GLY A 229 -9.45 -7.68 -10.25
N LEU A 230 -8.85 -7.68 -9.06
CA LEU A 230 -9.18 -6.71 -8.02
C LEU A 230 -8.82 -5.27 -8.44
N ALA A 231 -7.71 -5.07 -9.15
CA ALA A 231 -7.37 -3.77 -9.73
C ALA A 231 -8.41 -3.31 -10.77
N ALA A 232 -8.92 -4.24 -11.60
CA ALA A 232 -10.02 -3.94 -12.52
C ALA A 232 -11.31 -3.52 -11.78
N VAL A 233 -11.61 -4.16 -10.64
CA VAL A 233 -12.74 -3.78 -9.78
C VAL A 233 -12.54 -2.38 -9.18
N VAL A 234 -11.33 -2.03 -8.73
CA VAL A 234 -11.01 -0.68 -8.24
C VAL A 234 -11.27 0.37 -9.32
N LEU A 235 -10.83 0.13 -10.56
CA LEU A 235 -11.10 1.02 -11.69
C LEU A 235 -12.60 1.13 -11.98
N GLY A 236 -13.33 0.03 -11.87
CA GLY A 236 -14.79 0.02 -12.04
C GLY A 236 -15.51 0.83 -10.96
N ALA A 237 -15.04 0.76 -9.71
CA ALA A 237 -15.54 1.60 -8.63
C ALA A 237 -15.30 3.09 -8.90
N CYS A 238 -14.14 3.45 -9.46
CA CYS A 238 -13.86 4.81 -9.91
C CYS A 238 -14.79 5.28 -11.04
N VAL A 239 -15.32 4.38 -11.87
CA VAL A 239 -16.32 4.73 -12.89
C VAL A 239 -17.70 4.90 -12.23
N LEU A 240 -18.14 3.93 -11.42
CA LEU A 240 -19.48 3.94 -10.83
C LEU A 240 -19.73 5.09 -9.85
N TYR A 241 -18.74 5.41 -9.01
CA TYR A 241 -18.92 6.34 -7.89
C TYR A 241 -18.26 7.70 -8.11
N ASN A 242 -17.85 8.03 -9.34
CA ASN A 242 -17.35 9.37 -9.66
C ASN A 242 -18.50 10.36 -9.85
N ALA A 243 -18.79 11.13 -8.79
CA ALA A 243 -19.81 12.16 -8.81
C ALA A 243 -19.33 13.52 -9.37
N SER A 244 -18.03 13.67 -9.69
CA SER A 244 -17.47 14.99 -10.02
C SER A 244 -17.67 15.36 -11.49
N ARG A 245 -18.43 16.43 -11.75
CA ARG A 245 -18.53 17.07 -13.08
C ARG A 245 -17.60 18.27 -13.25
N GLU A 246 -17.01 18.78 -12.17
CA GLU A 246 -16.40 20.12 -12.15
C GLU A 246 -14.88 20.19 -12.35
N LYS A 247 -14.14 19.05 -12.33
CA LYS A 247 -12.65 19.07 -12.37
C LYS A 247 -12.01 18.39 -13.59
N GLY A 248 -12.73 18.23 -14.70
CA GLY A 248 -12.19 17.59 -15.92
C GLY A 248 -11.79 16.11 -15.76
N ARG A 249 -12.13 15.49 -14.62
CA ARG A 249 -12.02 14.04 -14.37
C ARG A 249 -13.40 13.43 -14.43
N ASP A 250 -13.98 13.55 -15.62
CA ASP A 250 -15.28 12.97 -15.90
C ASP A 250 -15.21 11.44 -15.80
N THR A 251 -16.33 10.83 -15.43
CA THR A 251 -16.52 9.38 -15.46
C THR A 251 -16.15 8.81 -16.83
N PHE A 252 -16.46 9.55 -17.90
CA PHE A 252 -16.04 9.20 -19.26
C PHE A 252 -14.52 9.13 -19.42
N ALA A 253 -13.74 10.04 -18.82
CA ALA A 253 -12.29 10.06 -18.95
C ALA A 253 -11.63 8.81 -18.32
N VAL A 254 -12.18 8.33 -17.20
CA VAL A 254 -11.71 7.07 -16.57
C VAL A 254 -12.09 5.88 -17.45
N ALA A 255 -13.33 5.82 -17.93
CA ALA A 255 -13.79 4.75 -18.82
C ALA A 255 -13.00 4.71 -20.15
N ASP A 256 -12.70 5.88 -20.72
CA ASP A 256 -11.87 6.00 -21.92
C ASP A 256 -10.42 5.58 -21.63
N ALA A 257 -9.82 5.97 -20.50
CA ALA A 257 -8.50 5.51 -20.12
C ALA A 257 -8.41 3.98 -19.99
N ILE A 258 -9.45 3.33 -19.43
CA ILE A 258 -9.56 1.87 -19.39
C ILE A 258 -9.62 1.29 -20.82
N SER A 259 -10.46 1.86 -21.68
CA SER A 259 -10.61 1.43 -23.07
C SER A 259 -9.29 1.55 -23.86
N GLN A 260 -8.58 2.68 -23.73
CA GLN A 260 -7.34 2.94 -24.47
C GLN A 260 -6.16 2.10 -23.97
N LYS A 261 -6.02 1.91 -22.64
CA LYS A 261 -4.82 1.29 -22.05
C LYS A 261 -4.95 -0.21 -21.79
N ILE A 262 -6.16 -0.73 -21.60
CA ILE A 262 -6.43 -2.14 -21.33
C ILE A 262 -7.20 -2.79 -22.47
N GLY A 263 -8.18 -2.05 -23.03
CA GLY A 263 -9.18 -2.57 -23.95
C GLY A 263 -10.35 -3.20 -23.19
N LEU A 264 -11.58 -2.82 -23.55
CA LEU A 264 -12.80 -3.23 -22.82
C LEU A 264 -12.98 -4.75 -22.76
N THR A 265 -12.68 -5.47 -23.84
CA THR A 265 -12.76 -6.94 -23.86
C THR A 265 -11.80 -7.56 -22.85
N THR A 266 -10.53 -7.12 -22.85
CA THR A 266 -9.52 -7.58 -21.89
C THR A 266 -9.89 -7.22 -20.46
N TYR A 267 -10.42 -6.00 -20.27
CA TYR A 267 -10.89 -5.52 -18.97
C TYR A 267 -11.99 -6.42 -18.40
N PHE A 268 -13.02 -6.76 -19.18
CA PHE A 268 -14.07 -7.66 -18.73
C PHE A 268 -13.58 -9.10 -18.50
N LEU A 269 -12.61 -9.57 -19.28
CA LEU A 269 -11.98 -10.87 -19.03
C LEU A 269 -11.26 -10.95 -17.67
N ARG A 270 -10.80 -9.81 -17.10
CA ARG A 270 -10.18 -9.80 -15.76
C ARG A 270 -11.14 -10.22 -14.65
N PHE A 271 -12.44 -9.97 -14.80
CA PHE A 271 -13.43 -10.39 -13.81
C PHE A 271 -13.67 -11.91 -13.85
N ASP A 272 -13.67 -12.50 -15.05
CA ASP A 272 -13.72 -13.96 -15.20
C ASP A 272 -12.47 -14.64 -14.63
N GLU A 273 -11.29 -14.05 -14.86
CA GLU A 273 -10.03 -14.50 -14.27
C GLU A 273 -10.08 -14.41 -12.73
N LEU A 274 -10.60 -13.30 -12.18
CA LEU A 274 -10.80 -13.11 -10.75
C LEU A 274 -11.71 -14.18 -10.16
N ARG A 275 -12.88 -14.39 -10.78
CA ARG A 275 -13.86 -15.38 -10.32
C ARG A 275 -13.28 -16.79 -10.31
N LYS A 276 -12.44 -17.14 -11.28
CA LYS A 276 -11.73 -18.43 -11.29
C LYS A 276 -10.70 -18.51 -10.17
N SER A 277 -9.96 -17.43 -9.89
CA SER A 277 -8.99 -17.39 -8.79
C SER A 277 -9.62 -17.42 -7.40
N LEU A 278 -10.88 -16.96 -7.26
CA LEU A 278 -11.64 -16.98 -6.01
C LEU A 278 -12.64 -18.15 -5.93
N ALA A 279 -12.72 -18.98 -6.97
CA ALA A 279 -13.57 -20.14 -7.00
C ALA A 279 -12.99 -21.20 -6.07
N HIS A 280 -13.58 -21.28 -4.88
CA HIS A 280 -13.33 -22.37 -3.97
C HIS A 280 -13.76 -23.66 -4.69
N PRO A 281 -12.92 -24.71 -4.79
CA PRO A 281 -13.46 -26.04 -5.03
C PRO A 281 -14.44 -26.27 -3.89
N SER A 282 -15.73 -26.39 -4.21
CA SER A 282 -16.75 -26.65 -3.22
C SER A 282 -16.37 -27.93 -2.51
N SER A 283 -15.78 -27.83 -1.31
CA SER A 283 -15.88 -28.89 -0.33
C SER A 283 -17.37 -29.06 -0.14
N GLU A 284 -17.89 -30.15 -0.70
CA GLU A 284 -19.18 -30.70 -0.40
C GLU A 284 -19.45 -30.46 1.08
N GLN A 285 -20.55 -29.76 1.36
CA GLN A 285 -21.34 -29.91 2.57
C GLN A 285 -20.59 -30.62 3.72
N ARG A 286 -19.70 -29.89 4.41
CA ARG A 286 -19.67 -30.02 5.86
C ARG A 286 -20.97 -29.39 6.37
N HIS A 287 -22.09 -30.05 6.04
CA HIS A 287 -23.24 -30.12 6.91
C HIS A 287 -22.67 -30.59 8.24
N ARG A 288 -22.36 -29.58 9.05
CA ARG A 288 -22.53 -29.56 10.49
C ARG A 288 -23.33 -30.79 10.88
N LYS A 289 -22.63 -31.85 11.30
CA LYS A 289 -23.26 -32.96 12.03
C LYS A 289 -24.06 -32.27 13.11
N GLU A 290 -25.37 -32.31 12.95
CA GLU A 290 -26.30 -31.92 13.98
C GLU A 290 -25.81 -32.58 15.26
N LEU A 291 -25.64 -31.76 16.31
CA LEU A 291 -25.37 -32.24 17.65
C LEU A 291 -26.61 -33.01 18.11
N SER A 292 -26.75 -34.25 17.63
CA SER A 292 -27.66 -35.23 18.20
C SER A 292 -27.06 -35.68 19.52
N ARG A 293 -27.76 -35.31 20.59
CA ARG A 293 -27.58 -35.81 21.95
C ARG A 293 -27.64 -37.33 21.95
N SER A 294 -26.54 -37.99 22.32
CA SER A 294 -26.40 -39.36 22.87
C SER A 294 -24.90 -39.70 22.80
N SER A 295 -24.18 -40.32 23.72
CA SER A 295 -24.31 -40.79 25.10
C SER A 295 -22.87 -41.14 25.50
N ALA A 296 -22.59 -41.20 26.79
CA ALA A 296 -21.26 -41.48 27.34
C ALA A 296 -20.65 -42.82 26.87
N ASN A 297 -19.31 -42.86 26.92
CA ASN A 297 -18.38 -44.00 26.83
C ASN A 297 -17.72 -44.24 25.46
N SER A 298 -16.44 -43.85 25.34
CA SER A 298 -15.34 -44.79 25.16
C SER A 298 -14.02 -44.02 24.99
N MET A 299 -13.07 -44.24 25.91
CA MET A 299 -11.66 -43.99 25.66
C MET A 299 -11.12 -45.16 24.85
N SER A 300 -10.61 -44.94 23.64
CA SER A 300 -9.37 -45.55 23.16
C SER A 300 -8.92 -44.93 21.83
N ASP A 301 -7.60 -44.83 21.72
CA ASP A 301 -6.79 -44.79 20.50
C ASP A 301 -6.72 -43.49 19.69
N PHE A 302 -5.63 -42.77 19.97
CA PHE A 302 -4.96 -41.87 19.03
C PHE A 302 -4.60 -42.68 17.78
N GLN A 303 -5.37 -42.52 16.70
CA GLN A 303 -4.96 -42.89 15.36
C GLN A 303 -4.32 -41.65 14.72
N GLU A 304 -3.02 -41.71 14.48
CA GLU A 304 -2.30 -40.78 13.60
C GLU A 304 -3.05 -40.69 12.27
N ILE A 305 -3.51 -39.48 11.93
CA ILE A 305 -4.10 -39.20 10.63
C ILE A 305 -2.91 -39.11 9.67
N GLU A 306 -2.70 -40.19 8.90
CA GLU A 306 -1.89 -40.16 7.70
C GLU A 306 -2.40 -39.03 6.79
N GLU A 307 -1.53 -38.04 6.54
CA GLU A 307 -1.75 -36.98 5.58
C GLU A 307 -1.80 -37.59 4.18
N ASP A 308 -3.02 -37.90 3.74
CA ASP A 308 -3.28 -38.34 2.38
C ASP A 308 -3.08 -37.13 1.45
N ALA A 309 -1.89 -37.07 0.86
CA ALA A 309 -1.45 -36.07 -0.11
C ALA A 309 -2.25 -36.19 -1.41
N THR A 310 -3.48 -35.67 -1.45
CA THR A 310 -4.23 -35.53 -2.70
C THR A 310 -5.00 -34.21 -2.76
N ASN A 311 -4.39 -33.28 -3.51
CA ASN A 311 -4.90 -32.11 -4.22
C ASN A 311 -4.18 -30.84 -3.79
N LYS A 312 -3.33 -30.35 -4.69
CA LYS A 312 -2.66 -29.06 -4.56
C LYS A 312 -3.74 -27.97 -4.51
N ASP A 313 -3.97 -27.46 -3.31
CA ASP A 313 -4.79 -26.29 -3.07
C ASP A 313 -3.97 -25.09 -3.58
N ASP A 314 -4.21 -24.68 -4.83
CA ASP A 314 -3.45 -23.61 -5.50
C ASP A 314 -3.77 -22.22 -4.91
N GLN A 315 -4.63 -22.11 -3.89
CA GLN A 315 -5.06 -20.84 -3.30
C GLN A 315 -4.50 -20.62 -1.89
N HIS A 316 -3.92 -19.43 -1.65
CA HIS A 316 -3.34 -19.08 -0.35
C HIS A 316 -4.40 -19.12 0.77
N PRO A 317 -4.16 -19.81 1.91
CA PRO A 317 -5.16 -20.09 2.96
C PRO A 317 -5.69 -18.83 3.67
N VAL A 318 -4.94 -17.73 3.62
CA VAL A 318 -5.40 -16.42 4.11
C VAL A 318 -6.41 -15.78 3.17
N LEU A 319 -6.24 -15.95 1.84
CA LEU A 319 -7.14 -15.36 0.85
C LEU A 319 -8.53 -16.00 0.89
N SER A 320 -8.61 -17.31 1.06
CA SER A 320 -9.90 -18.01 1.16
C SER A 320 -10.75 -17.54 2.36
N GLU A 321 -10.12 -17.17 3.47
CA GLU A 321 -10.82 -16.69 4.67
C GLU A 321 -11.15 -15.19 4.62
N ILE A 322 -10.28 -14.38 3.99
CA ILE A 322 -10.49 -12.93 3.82
C ILE A 322 -11.54 -12.65 2.75
N PHE A 323 -11.48 -13.36 1.62
CA PHE A 323 -12.43 -13.26 0.51
C PHE A 323 -13.56 -14.27 0.71
N ASP A 324 -14.35 -14.04 1.75
CA ASP A 324 -15.49 -14.89 2.09
C ASP A 324 -16.58 -14.88 1.01
N SER A 325 -17.51 -15.84 1.10
CA SER A 325 -18.63 -15.96 0.16
C SER A 325 -19.44 -14.66 0.02
N GLN A 326 -19.63 -13.92 1.12
CA GLN A 326 -20.34 -12.64 1.08
C GLN A 326 -19.63 -11.60 0.22
N PHE A 327 -18.30 -11.50 0.33
CA PHE A 327 -17.53 -10.57 -0.47
C PHE A 327 -17.45 -11.01 -1.95
N VAL A 328 -17.32 -12.32 -2.22
CA VAL A 328 -17.35 -12.86 -3.59
C VAL A 328 -18.71 -12.60 -4.25
N ASP A 329 -19.82 -12.81 -3.53
CA ASP A 329 -21.17 -12.51 -4.03
C ASP A 329 -21.36 -11.01 -4.28
N PHE A 330 -20.77 -10.16 -3.45
CA PHE A 330 -20.72 -8.72 -3.66
C PHE A 330 -19.97 -8.39 -4.97
N LEU A 331 -18.77 -8.95 -5.19
CA LEU A 331 -17.99 -8.72 -6.40
C LEU A 331 -18.73 -9.13 -7.67
N ASN A 332 -19.44 -10.26 -7.65
CA ASN A 332 -20.22 -10.74 -8.80
C ASN A 332 -21.37 -9.78 -9.17
N LYS A 333 -22.06 -9.21 -8.18
CA LYS A 333 -23.10 -8.19 -8.41
C LYS A 333 -22.48 -6.90 -8.93
N PHE A 334 -21.40 -6.48 -8.28
CA PHE A 334 -20.71 -5.24 -8.60
C PHE A 334 -20.12 -5.25 -10.02
N GLU A 335 -19.62 -6.40 -10.50
CA GLU A 335 -19.19 -6.58 -11.89
C GLU A 335 -20.32 -6.27 -12.89
N ALA A 336 -21.54 -6.75 -12.62
CA ALA A 336 -22.67 -6.53 -13.50
C ALA A 336 -23.00 -5.03 -13.59
N ASP A 337 -23.01 -4.33 -12.45
CA ASP A 337 -23.24 -2.89 -12.37
C ASP A 337 -22.16 -2.10 -13.13
N ILE A 338 -20.88 -2.46 -12.96
CA ILE A 338 -19.75 -1.85 -13.69
C ILE A 338 -19.93 -2.03 -15.20
N ARG A 339 -20.25 -3.25 -15.65
CA ARG A 339 -20.41 -3.56 -17.07
C ARG A 339 -21.53 -2.76 -17.69
N GLU A 340 -22.70 -2.71 -17.04
CA GLU A 340 -23.84 -1.93 -17.51
C GLU A 340 -23.50 -0.45 -17.62
N ASN A 341 -22.88 0.13 -16.59
CA ASN A 341 -22.55 1.55 -16.55
C ASN A 341 -21.52 1.95 -17.63
N ILE A 342 -20.45 1.15 -17.82
CA ILE A 342 -19.47 1.40 -18.88
C ILE A 342 -20.13 1.35 -20.26
N MET A 343 -21.00 0.36 -20.51
CA MET A 343 -21.72 0.27 -21.78
C MET A 343 -22.65 1.47 -22.00
N ASP A 344 -23.38 1.91 -20.96
CA ASP A 344 -24.24 3.09 -21.01
C ASP A 344 -23.42 4.35 -21.35
N ILE A 345 -22.28 4.58 -20.68
CA ILE A 345 -21.38 5.70 -20.95
C ILE A 345 -20.95 5.74 -22.42
N PHE A 346 -20.43 4.63 -22.96
CA PHE A 346 -19.98 4.60 -24.36
C PHE A 346 -21.14 4.72 -25.35
N SER A 347 -22.33 4.21 -25.02
CA SER A 347 -23.53 4.38 -25.85
C SER A 347 -23.98 5.84 -25.90
N ARG A 348 -24.01 6.54 -24.77
CA ARG A 348 -24.38 7.96 -24.68
C ARG A 348 -23.40 8.84 -25.42
N THR A 349 -22.09 8.62 -25.23
CA THR A 349 -21.07 9.41 -25.93
C THR A 349 -21.14 9.20 -27.44
N LYS A 350 -21.31 7.96 -27.90
CA LYS A 350 -21.47 7.65 -29.32
C LYS A 350 -22.72 8.32 -29.91
N THR A 351 -23.81 8.38 -29.14
CA THR A 351 -25.04 9.06 -29.56
C THR A 351 -24.85 10.59 -29.60
N ALA A 352 -24.14 11.17 -28.63
CA ALA A 352 -23.84 12.61 -28.59
C ALA A 352 -22.89 13.08 -29.71
N THR A 353 -22.00 12.21 -30.22
CA THR A 353 -21.14 12.51 -31.37
C THR A 353 -21.77 12.14 -32.72
N ALA A 354 -22.72 11.21 -32.76
CA ALA A 354 -23.41 10.79 -33.98
C ALA A 354 -24.71 11.55 -34.28
N VAL A 355 -25.28 12.26 -33.31
CA VAL A 355 -26.36 13.22 -33.57
C VAL A 355 -25.72 14.42 -34.27
N LEU A 356 -25.86 14.48 -35.59
CA LEU A 356 -25.73 15.76 -36.29
C LEU A 356 -26.64 16.76 -35.55
N PRO A 357 -26.15 17.95 -35.16
CA PRO A 357 -27.02 19.00 -34.65
C PRO A 357 -28.28 19.08 -35.51
N ALA A 358 -29.47 19.18 -34.90
CA ALA A 358 -30.74 19.25 -35.63
C ALA A 358 -30.75 20.42 -36.65
N GLU A 359 -29.83 21.38 -36.49
CA GLU A 359 -29.53 22.48 -37.42
C GLU A 359 -28.81 22.06 -38.71
N LEU A 360 -28.24 20.86 -38.79
CA LEU A 360 -27.60 20.30 -39.99
C LEU A 360 -28.52 19.34 -40.76
N GLU A 361 -29.65 18.91 -40.20
CA GLU A 361 -30.64 18.10 -40.92
C GLU A 361 -31.54 18.98 -41.80
N GLN A 362 -31.83 18.55 -43.03
CA GLN A 362 -32.78 19.24 -43.92
C GLN A 362 -34.19 19.14 -43.35
N LYS A 363 -34.86 20.27 -43.14
CA LYS A 363 -36.20 20.28 -42.54
C LYS A 363 -37.23 19.76 -43.54
N ASN A 364 -38.28 19.10 -43.05
CA ASN A 364 -39.37 18.58 -43.89
C ASN A 364 -40.01 19.72 -44.72
N GLY A 365 -39.85 19.66 -46.05
CA GLY A 365 -40.36 20.66 -46.98
C GLY A 365 -39.41 21.82 -47.34
N GLU A 366 -38.18 21.80 -46.83
CA GLU A 366 -37.15 22.82 -47.16
C GLU A 366 -36.54 22.54 -48.54
N VAL A 367 -36.57 23.53 -49.43
CA VAL A 367 -35.99 23.41 -50.78
C VAL A 367 -34.47 23.46 -50.69
N ASP A 368 -33.74 22.70 -51.51
CA ASP A 368 -32.27 22.55 -51.44
C ASP A 368 -31.51 23.89 -51.36
N GLY A 369 -31.98 24.92 -52.07
CA GLY A 369 -31.37 26.25 -52.02
C GLY A 369 -31.49 26.95 -50.65
N GLU A 370 -32.59 26.72 -49.93
CA GLU A 370 -32.82 27.26 -48.57
C GLU A 370 -32.00 26.49 -47.54
N TYR A 371 -31.92 25.16 -47.69
CA TYR A 371 -31.08 24.30 -46.86
C TYR A 371 -29.60 24.68 -46.94
N ILE A 372 -29.06 24.86 -48.16
CA ILE A 372 -27.67 25.29 -48.36
C ILE A 372 -27.41 26.68 -47.76
N LYS A 373 -28.37 27.60 -47.90
CA LYS A 373 -28.25 28.96 -47.33
C LYS A 373 -28.24 28.93 -45.80
N ARG A 374 -29.09 28.09 -45.19
CA ARG A 374 -29.11 27.88 -43.74
C ARG A 374 -27.82 27.24 -43.24
N LEU A 375 -27.33 26.21 -43.92
CA LEU A 375 -26.07 25.54 -43.58
C LEU A 375 -24.89 26.51 -43.67
N LYS A 376 -24.83 27.34 -44.71
CA LYS A 376 -23.82 28.38 -44.87
C LYS A 376 -23.88 29.41 -43.73
N SER A 377 -25.07 29.87 -43.37
CA SER A 377 -25.25 30.81 -42.25
C SER A 377 -24.86 30.20 -40.89
N PHE A 378 -25.09 28.91 -40.70
CA PHE A 378 -24.69 28.19 -39.50
C PHE A 378 -23.18 28.06 -39.39
N VAL A 379 -22.51 27.66 -40.48
CA VAL A 379 -21.04 27.58 -40.54
C VAL A 379 -20.40 28.95 -40.31
N GLU A 380 -20.94 30.00 -40.93
CA GLU A 380 -20.45 31.38 -40.75
C GLU A 380 -20.61 31.85 -39.31
N LYS A 381 -21.74 31.53 -38.66
CA LYS A 381 -21.97 31.80 -37.23
C LYS A 381 -20.97 31.05 -36.34
N GLN A 382 -20.71 29.78 -36.61
CA GLN A 382 -19.74 28.98 -35.85
C GLN A 382 -18.30 29.47 -36.04
N CYS A 383 -17.93 29.90 -37.26
CA CYS A 383 -16.62 30.54 -37.50
C CYS A 383 -16.48 31.84 -36.70
N ASN A 384 -17.53 32.67 -36.65
CA ASN A 384 -17.53 33.90 -35.87
C ASN A 384 -17.43 33.62 -34.36
N GLU A 385 -18.17 32.65 -33.84
CA GLU A 385 -18.10 32.24 -32.43
C GLU A 385 -16.71 31.67 -32.06
N MET A 386 -16.11 30.88 -32.94
CA MET A 386 -14.76 30.36 -32.73
C MET A 386 -13.71 31.48 -32.76
N GLN A 387 -13.86 32.47 -33.65
CA GLN A 387 -12.97 33.61 -33.72
C GLN A 387 -13.11 34.54 -32.49
N ASP A 388 -14.32 34.71 -31.98
CA ASP A 388 -14.60 35.40 -30.72
C ASP A 388 -13.96 34.69 -29.52
N LEU A 389 -14.08 33.36 -29.45
CA LEU A 389 -13.46 32.56 -28.39
C LEU A 389 -11.93 32.61 -28.46
N LEU A 390 -11.36 32.56 -29.67
CA LEU A 390 -9.92 32.74 -29.88
C LEU A 390 -9.46 34.14 -29.47
N ALA A 391 -10.22 35.19 -29.79
CA ALA A 391 -9.93 36.56 -29.37
C ALA A 391 -9.99 36.71 -27.84
N ARG A 392 -11.00 36.12 -27.18
CA ARG A 392 -11.10 36.11 -25.71
C ARG A 392 -9.98 35.32 -25.06
N ASN A 393 -9.62 34.15 -25.61
CA ASN A 393 -8.49 33.36 -25.12
C ASN A 393 -7.15 34.08 -25.32
N ALA A 394 -6.99 34.81 -26.43
CA ALA A 394 -5.81 35.65 -26.66
C ALA A 394 -5.76 36.82 -25.67
N MET A 395 -6.89 37.49 -25.40
CA MET A 395 -6.96 38.53 -24.37
C MET A 395 -6.69 38.00 -22.97
N LEU A 396 -7.27 36.85 -22.61
CA LEU A 396 -6.99 36.18 -21.33
C LEU A 396 -5.53 35.76 -21.23
N ALA A 397 -4.92 35.26 -22.30
CA ALA A 397 -3.49 34.92 -22.33
C ALA A 397 -2.62 36.18 -22.18
N GLU A 398 -2.97 37.28 -22.85
CA GLU A 398 -2.30 38.57 -22.66
C GLU A 398 -2.50 39.13 -21.24
N GLU A 399 -3.67 38.95 -20.65
CA GLU A 399 -3.99 39.37 -19.28
C GLU A 399 -3.22 38.53 -18.26
N PHE A 400 -3.05 37.22 -18.49
CA PHE A 400 -2.15 36.37 -17.72
C PHE A 400 -0.67 36.83 -17.83
N VAL A 401 -0.23 37.26 -19.01
CA VAL A 401 1.13 37.76 -19.24
C VAL A 401 1.34 39.16 -18.63
N LYS A 402 0.36 40.06 -18.75
CA LYS A 402 0.39 41.42 -18.17
C LYS A 402 0.23 41.41 -16.65
N THR A 403 -0.57 40.50 -16.11
CA THR A 403 -0.69 40.31 -14.65
C THR A 403 0.55 39.62 -14.07
N GLY A 404 1.29 38.86 -14.90
CA GLY A 404 2.61 38.31 -14.58
C GLY A 404 3.78 39.30 -14.75
N GLY A 405 3.56 40.49 -15.30
CA GLY A 405 4.62 41.46 -15.52
C GLY A 405 4.11 42.88 -15.73
N GLY A 406 4.26 43.75 -14.72
CA GLY A 406 4.02 45.17 -14.95
C GLY A 406 4.16 46.07 -13.74
N SER A 407 5.35 46.66 -13.61
CA SER A 407 5.59 47.92 -12.92
C SER A 407 4.58 49.02 -13.30
N THR A 408 4.34 49.86 -12.31
CA THR A 408 3.74 51.20 -12.30
C THR A 408 4.00 52.07 -13.55
N ALA A 409 2.92 52.62 -14.14
CA ALA A 409 2.83 54.05 -14.54
C ALA A 409 1.39 54.43 -14.97
N ASP A 410 1.00 55.64 -14.58
CA ASP A 410 -0.18 56.48 -14.87
C ASP A 410 -0.96 56.21 -16.18
N THR A 411 -2.29 56.41 -16.30
CA THR A 411 -2.99 57.69 -16.08
C THR A 411 -4.53 57.54 -16.18
N SER A 412 -5.26 58.45 -15.52
CA SER A 412 -6.57 59.04 -15.89
C SER A 412 -7.87 58.55 -15.20
N GLN A 413 -8.23 59.37 -14.19
CA GLN A 413 -9.56 59.80 -13.73
C GLN A 413 -10.84 59.19 -14.34
N LYS A 414 -11.59 58.48 -13.49
CA LYS A 414 -13.08 58.52 -13.41
C LYS A 414 -13.48 58.28 -11.95
N PRO A 415 -14.55 58.91 -11.40
CA PRO A 415 -14.92 58.73 -10.00
C PRO A 415 -15.60 57.38 -9.86
N SER A 416 -14.81 56.36 -9.59
CA SER A 416 -15.29 55.00 -9.38
C SER A 416 -15.82 54.86 -7.96
N SER A 417 -16.93 54.12 -7.86
CA SER A 417 -17.79 53.95 -6.69
C SER A 417 -17.00 53.66 -5.42
N GLY A 418 -17.39 54.24 -4.27
CA GLY A 418 -16.67 54.07 -2.99
C GLY A 418 -16.46 52.61 -2.56
N ARG A 419 -17.25 51.67 -3.09
CA ARG A 419 -17.09 50.23 -2.90
C ARG A 419 -15.90 49.63 -3.67
N GLU A 420 -15.59 50.14 -4.86
CA GLU A 420 -14.44 49.71 -5.66
C GLU A 420 -13.13 50.20 -5.06
N ARG A 421 -13.10 51.41 -4.47
CA ARG A 421 -11.91 51.89 -3.73
C ARG A 421 -11.60 51.01 -2.53
N VAL A 422 -12.61 50.61 -1.76
CA VAL A 422 -12.41 49.74 -0.59
C VAL A 422 -11.95 48.33 -1.00
N GLN A 423 -12.49 47.78 -2.10
CA GLN A 423 -12.02 46.50 -2.64
C GLN A 423 -10.60 46.58 -3.22
N MET A 424 -10.25 47.68 -3.90
CA MET A 424 -8.92 47.88 -4.45
C MET A 424 -7.87 48.06 -3.34
N GLU A 425 -8.22 48.74 -2.25
CA GLU A 425 -7.34 48.88 -1.08
C GLU A 425 -7.15 47.55 -0.33
N ALA A 426 -8.22 46.75 -0.20
CA ALA A 426 -8.16 45.40 0.36
C ALA A 426 -7.27 44.47 -0.46
N LEU A 427 -7.44 44.47 -1.79
CA LEU A 427 -6.59 43.70 -2.70
C LEU A 427 -5.13 44.15 -2.68
N ARG A 428 -4.87 45.46 -2.52
CA ARG A 428 -3.50 45.97 -2.31
C ARG A 428 -2.88 45.45 -1.02
N GLN A 429 -3.66 45.44 0.07
CA GLN A 429 -3.18 44.96 1.37
C GLN A 429 -2.90 43.45 1.35
N GLU A 430 -3.73 42.67 0.66
CA GLU A 430 -3.48 41.24 0.42
C GLU A 430 -2.25 41.01 -0.46
N LEU A 431 -2.06 41.83 -1.51
CA LEU A 431 -0.91 41.73 -2.41
C LEU A 431 0.41 42.10 -1.71
N GLU A 432 0.41 43.11 -0.84
CA GLU A 432 1.56 43.42 0.00
C GLU A 432 1.84 42.32 1.03
N GLY A 433 0.79 41.73 1.61
CA GLY A 433 0.90 40.57 2.50
C GLY A 433 1.55 39.37 1.81
N ALA A 434 1.07 39.03 0.61
CA ALA A 434 1.62 37.97 -0.22
C ALA A 434 3.08 38.25 -0.62
N LYS A 435 3.42 39.50 -0.94
CA LYS A 435 4.80 39.89 -1.29
C LYS A 435 5.77 39.68 -0.11
N ARG A 436 5.38 40.06 1.11
CA ARG A 436 6.20 39.83 2.31
C ARG A 436 6.36 38.33 2.61
N GLN A 437 5.31 37.55 2.38
CA GLN A 437 5.37 36.10 2.54
C GLN A 437 6.34 35.45 1.53
N ILE A 438 6.33 35.92 0.28
CA ILE A 438 7.28 35.47 -0.76
C ILE A 438 8.73 35.83 -0.39
N GLU A 439 8.98 37.03 0.13
CA GLU A 439 10.33 37.42 0.57
C GLU A 439 10.81 36.56 1.74
N SER A 440 9.95 36.27 2.72
CA SER A 440 10.24 35.35 3.82
C SER A 440 10.59 33.94 3.33
N LEU A 441 9.77 33.39 2.43
CA LEU A 441 10.01 32.06 1.84
C LEU A 441 11.29 32.02 1.01
N LYS A 442 11.66 33.13 0.36
CA LYS A 442 12.91 33.22 -0.39
C LYS A 442 14.13 33.18 0.54
N THR A 443 14.06 33.85 1.69
CA THR A 443 15.13 33.79 2.69
C THR A 443 15.25 32.39 3.30
N GLU A 444 14.11 31.77 3.62
CA GLU A 444 14.08 30.41 4.17
C GLU A 444 14.65 29.38 3.18
N LYS A 445 14.29 29.48 1.89
CA LYS A 445 14.88 28.65 0.83
C LYS A 445 16.40 28.76 0.81
N SER A 446 16.95 29.97 0.89
CA SER A 446 18.40 30.17 0.88
C SER A 446 19.09 29.56 2.11
N GLN A 447 18.41 29.56 3.26
CA GLN A 447 18.91 28.95 4.49
C GLN A 447 18.90 27.42 4.39
N ILE A 448 17.81 26.83 3.91
CA ILE A 448 17.70 25.37 3.69
C ILE A 448 18.75 24.91 2.67
N GLU A 449 18.99 25.68 1.61
CA GLU A 449 20.00 25.35 0.60
C GLU A 449 21.43 25.38 1.18
N ALA A 450 21.73 26.32 2.09
CA ALA A 450 23.01 26.36 2.80
C ALA A 450 23.17 25.16 3.76
N GLU A 451 22.11 24.78 4.47
CA GLU A 451 22.14 23.65 5.40
C GLU A 451 22.24 22.30 4.68
N ALA A 452 21.54 22.13 3.56
CA ALA A 452 21.66 20.95 2.70
C ALA A 452 23.10 20.79 2.16
N ASN A 453 23.72 21.89 1.73
CA ASN A 453 25.13 21.87 1.31
C ASN A 453 26.07 21.52 2.47
N HIS A 454 25.79 21.99 3.68
CA HIS A 454 26.57 21.63 4.86
C HIS A 454 26.48 20.13 5.18
N GLN A 455 25.28 19.56 5.18
CA GLN A 455 25.07 18.13 5.42
C GLN A 455 25.73 17.26 4.34
N ARG A 456 25.63 17.67 3.07
CA ARG A 456 26.29 16.98 1.96
C ARG A 456 27.81 16.93 2.16
N ASN A 457 28.43 18.03 2.59
CA ASN A 457 29.86 18.07 2.86
C ASN A 457 30.25 17.19 4.05
N LEU A 458 29.42 17.11 5.10
CA LEU A 458 29.64 16.20 6.23
C LEU A 458 29.58 14.73 5.79
N ALA A 459 28.60 14.37 4.96
CA ALA A 459 28.47 13.02 4.42
C ALA A 459 29.70 12.61 3.59
N LEU A 460 30.18 13.50 2.70
CA LEU A 460 31.40 13.26 1.92
C LEU A 460 32.64 13.07 2.80
N LYS A 461 32.73 13.81 3.90
CA LYS A 461 33.82 13.64 4.87
C LYS A 461 33.75 12.29 5.57
N MET A 462 32.56 11.87 6.02
CA MET A 462 32.36 10.56 6.64
C MET A 462 32.67 9.41 5.67
N GLU A 463 32.32 9.56 4.39
CA GLU A 463 32.66 8.58 3.35
C GLU A 463 34.19 8.46 3.17
N SER A 464 34.90 9.59 3.15
CA SER A 464 36.37 9.61 3.10
C SER A 464 36.99 8.95 4.34
N ASP A 465 36.46 9.23 5.53
CA ASP A 465 36.96 8.66 6.79
C ASP A 465 36.75 7.14 6.84
N LEU A 466 35.57 6.66 6.41
CA LEU A 466 35.28 5.22 6.29
C LEU A 466 36.19 4.53 5.28
N LYS A 467 36.47 5.18 4.15
CA LYS A 467 37.41 4.66 3.15
C LYS A 467 38.82 4.54 3.72
N SER A 468 39.30 5.57 4.43
CA SER A 468 40.60 5.52 5.09
C SER A 468 40.67 4.43 6.16
N LEU A 469 39.57 4.19 6.90
CA LEU A 469 39.50 3.12 7.88
C LEU A 469 39.53 1.74 7.21
N SER A 470 38.78 1.57 6.12
CA SER A 470 38.80 0.34 5.32
C SER A 470 40.19 0.04 4.78
N ASP A 471 40.90 1.05 4.27
CA ASP A 471 42.26 0.88 3.76
C ASP A 471 43.25 0.50 4.88
N ALA A 472 43.08 1.06 6.08
CA ALA A 472 43.87 0.69 7.26
C ALA A 472 43.61 -0.76 7.70
N TYR A 473 42.35 -1.21 7.71
CA TYR A 473 41.98 -2.60 7.99
C TYR A 473 42.59 -3.56 6.98
N ASN A 474 42.48 -3.25 5.68
CA ASN A 474 43.04 -4.08 4.61
C ASN A 474 44.57 -4.20 4.74
N SER A 475 45.25 -3.11 5.08
CA SER A 475 46.70 -3.11 5.33
C SER A 475 47.09 -3.97 6.54
N LEU A 476 46.31 -3.90 7.62
CA LEU A 476 46.53 -4.71 8.82
C LEU A 476 46.30 -6.20 8.53
N GLU A 477 45.26 -6.53 7.78
CA GLU A 477 44.99 -7.90 7.36
C GLU A 477 46.16 -8.46 6.52
N GLN A 478 46.69 -7.66 5.59
CA GLN A 478 47.86 -8.04 4.81
C GLN A 478 49.11 -8.26 5.69
N ALA A 479 49.32 -7.44 6.72
CA ALA A 479 50.41 -7.63 7.67
C ALA A 479 50.24 -8.92 8.50
N ASN A 480 49.02 -9.23 8.94
CA ASN A 480 48.72 -10.49 9.62
C ASN A 480 49.01 -11.71 8.74
N TYR A 481 48.57 -11.71 7.47
CA TYR A 481 48.90 -12.82 6.55
C TYR A 481 50.41 -13.01 6.38
N ARG A 482 51.19 -11.92 6.36
CA ARG A 482 52.67 -12.02 6.28
C ARG A 482 53.25 -12.63 7.55
N LEU A 483 52.81 -12.19 8.72
CA LEU A 483 53.25 -12.74 10.00
C LEU A 483 52.88 -14.23 10.14
N ASP A 484 51.67 -14.62 9.74
CA ASP A 484 51.23 -16.02 9.76
C ASP A 484 52.10 -16.89 8.83
N ALA A 485 52.48 -16.36 7.67
CA ALA A 485 53.41 -17.04 6.77
C ALA A 485 54.81 -17.21 7.40
N GLU A 486 55.36 -16.18 8.03
CA GLU A 486 56.65 -16.25 8.74
C GLU A 486 56.62 -17.23 9.91
N VAL A 487 55.55 -17.20 10.72
CA VAL A 487 55.33 -18.14 11.82
C VAL A 487 55.24 -19.57 11.29
N SER A 488 54.51 -19.79 10.20
CA SER A 488 54.41 -21.10 9.55
C SER A 488 55.78 -21.62 9.09
N VAL A 489 56.61 -20.77 8.49
CA VAL A 489 57.98 -21.09 8.08
C VAL A 489 58.86 -21.43 9.29
N MET A 490 58.70 -20.71 10.41
CA MET A 490 59.46 -21.00 11.63
C MET A 490 59.01 -22.29 12.32
N ILE A 491 57.72 -22.62 12.32
CA ILE A 491 57.17 -23.83 12.98
C ILE A 491 57.58 -25.11 12.24
N GLN A 492 57.71 -25.05 10.90
CA GLN A 492 58.01 -26.22 10.06
C GLN A 492 59.30 -26.99 10.47
N PRO A 493 60.47 -26.36 10.70
CA PRO A 493 61.66 -27.07 11.17
C PRO A 493 61.53 -27.61 12.60
N TYR A 494 60.80 -26.95 13.50
CA TYR A 494 60.53 -27.49 14.84
C TYR A 494 59.68 -28.76 14.76
N GLN A 495 58.61 -28.77 13.96
CA GLN A 495 57.81 -29.97 13.75
C GLN A 495 58.63 -31.11 13.13
N MET A 496 59.47 -30.80 12.14
CA MET A 496 60.36 -31.78 11.51
C MET A 496 61.40 -32.35 12.49
N MET A 497 61.98 -31.51 13.36
CA MET A 497 62.92 -31.93 14.39
C MET A 497 62.25 -32.80 15.45
N THR A 498 61.02 -32.46 15.85
CA THR A 498 60.21 -33.25 16.78
C THR A 498 59.86 -34.62 16.20
N MET A 499 59.49 -34.68 14.91
CA MET A 499 59.29 -35.95 14.19
C MET A 499 60.58 -36.78 14.10
N LYS A 500 61.72 -36.16 13.77
CA LYS A 500 63.02 -36.85 13.74
C LYS A 500 63.42 -37.40 15.11
N MET A 501 63.19 -36.64 16.20
CA MET A 501 63.42 -37.12 17.57
C MET A 501 62.51 -38.29 17.93
N LYS A 502 61.21 -38.22 17.59
CA LYS A 502 60.28 -39.35 17.78
C LYS A 502 60.72 -40.61 17.04
N MET A 503 61.13 -40.49 15.77
CA MET A 503 61.65 -41.64 15.01
C MET A 503 62.95 -42.20 15.59
N ARG A 504 63.86 -41.33 16.06
CA ARG A 504 65.11 -41.76 16.69
C ARG A 504 64.86 -42.50 18.01
N ASN A 505 63.92 -42.01 18.83
CA ASN A 505 63.53 -42.67 20.07
C ASN A 505 62.83 -44.02 19.80
N SER A 506 62.01 -44.13 18.75
CA SER A 506 61.42 -45.41 18.34
C SER A 506 62.48 -46.44 17.96
N ASN A 507 63.47 -46.05 17.15
CA ASN A 507 64.57 -46.94 16.76
C ASN A 507 65.47 -47.34 17.95
N ILE A 508 65.64 -46.47 18.94
CA ILE A 508 66.36 -46.80 20.19
C ILE A 508 65.55 -47.78 21.05
N PHE A 509 64.23 -47.63 21.08
CA PHE A 509 63.33 -48.56 21.78
C PHE A 509 63.42 -49.97 21.17
N ASP A 510 63.39 -50.07 19.84
CA ASP A 510 63.54 -51.35 19.14
C ASP A 510 64.91 -52.00 19.38
N TYR A 511 65.99 -51.20 19.44
CA TYR A 511 67.33 -51.71 19.76
C TYR A 511 67.46 -52.19 21.22
N TYR A 512 66.81 -51.52 22.18
CA TYR A 512 66.81 -51.94 23.59
C TYR A 512 65.95 -53.19 23.81
N VAL A 513 64.82 -53.34 23.13
CA VAL A 513 63.96 -54.53 23.21
C VAL A 513 64.67 -55.76 22.62
N VAL A 514 65.37 -55.62 21.49
CA VAL A 514 66.16 -56.73 20.89
C VAL A 514 67.38 -57.10 21.75
N SER A 515 68.00 -56.13 22.42
CA SER A 515 69.15 -56.38 23.31
C SER A 515 68.73 -57.05 24.64
N MET A 516 67.57 -56.69 25.20
CA MET A 516 67.04 -57.35 26.42
C MET A 516 66.59 -58.80 26.18
N CYS A 517 66.09 -59.13 24.98
CA CYS A 517 65.69 -60.51 24.66
C CYS A 517 66.85 -61.48 24.42
N ASN A 518 68.08 -60.99 24.22
CA ASN A 518 69.27 -61.82 23.95
C ASN A 518 70.20 -61.99 25.16
N SER A 519 69.78 -61.59 26.36
CA SER A 519 70.54 -61.84 27.59
C SER A 519 70.08 -63.15 28.27
N PRO A 520 70.94 -64.18 28.48
CA PRO A 520 70.52 -65.50 28.95
C PRO A 520 70.03 -65.59 30.41
N CYS A 521 69.92 -64.47 31.14
CA CYS A 521 69.63 -64.49 32.58
C CYS A 521 68.15 -64.31 32.95
N TRP A 522 67.25 -64.01 32.01
CA TRP A 522 65.83 -63.76 32.35
C TRP A 522 64.89 -64.98 32.21
N VAL A 523 65.37 -66.13 31.75
CA VAL A 523 64.56 -67.38 31.62
C VAL A 523 64.59 -68.24 32.91
N LYS A 524 64.94 -67.66 34.06
CA LYS A 524 64.98 -68.40 35.34
C LYS A 524 64.20 -67.77 36.50
N MET A 525 63.30 -66.82 36.21
CA MET A 525 62.44 -66.23 37.25
C MET A 525 61.00 -65.99 36.77
N LEU A 526 60.42 -67.03 36.18
CA LEU A 526 59.00 -67.40 36.19
C LEU A 526 58.96 -68.90 36.49
#